data_AF-A0A521FG19-F1
#
_entry.id   AF-A0A521FG19-F1
#
_cell.length_a   1.000
_cell.length_b   1.000
_cell.length_c   1.000
_cell.angle_alpha   90.00
_cell.angle_beta   90.00
_cell.angle_gamma   90.00
#
_symmetry.space_group_name_H-M   'P 1'
#
loop_
_entity.id
_entity.type
_entity.pdbx_description
1 polymer ?
#
loop_
_entity_poly.entity_id
_entity_poly.type
_entity_poly.pdbx_seq_one_letter_code
_entity_poly.pdbx_strand_id
1 'polypeptide(L)'
;MDDLFDVDWFGLLGREVLRERRAALIAEACAWSVGLSDRPHHLRRRGRLVATGSTIGDRAATGQALSGEEDGRIELGDARPGSFQDALNAVDADGTLFADRFDREVVEPFVRETCLAAADRARRTRPAQWAELLDDLGEDPADAEPADVVRAGEWEEPLRLEAEHLVLAALGRTPLLEVESEGLPLSLVRAAEAATRAAAAPPPPEPEPDEGLAGALFLALAAVREADLPSPVPPAQAPALVTVLLGQGLEPEEVTGVLPHLPLAPGTADRVQGLLG
;
A
#
# COMPACT_ATOMS: atom_id res chain seq x y z
N MET A 1 -14.99 13.32 -54.49
CA MET A 1 -14.19 12.10 -54.32
C MET A 1 -12.84 12.55 -53.79
N ASP A 2 -12.82 12.93 -52.52
CA ASP A 2 -11.62 13.34 -51.78
C ASP A 2 -11.83 13.05 -50.28
N ASP A 3 -12.50 11.92 -50.01
CA ASP A 3 -13.16 11.60 -48.74
C ASP A 3 -12.52 10.38 -48.05
N LEU A 4 -11.25 10.10 -48.37
CA LEU A 4 -10.57 8.86 -47.96
C LEU A 4 -9.50 9.08 -46.87
N PHE A 5 -9.26 10.33 -46.46
CA PHE A 5 -8.25 10.68 -45.46
C PHE A 5 -8.66 11.89 -44.61
N ASP A 6 -9.94 12.04 -44.29
CA ASP A 6 -10.26 12.96 -43.20
C ASP A 6 -9.74 12.32 -41.91
N VAL A 7 -8.63 12.84 -41.43
CA VAL A 7 -8.00 12.39 -40.21
C VAL A 7 -8.97 12.76 -39.11
N ASP A 8 -9.44 11.77 -38.33
CA ASP A 8 -10.25 11.99 -37.14
C ASP A 8 -9.51 12.92 -36.15
N TRP A 9 -9.66 14.22 -36.42
CA TRP A 9 -8.88 15.26 -35.77
C TRP A 9 -9.34 15.41 -34.33
N PHE A 10 -10.62 15.10 -34.07
CA PHE A 10 -11.18 15.10 -32.73
C PHE A 10 -10.61 13.94 -31.92
N GLY A 11 -10.56 12.72 -32.49
CA GLY A 11 -9.88 11.59 -31.86
C GLY A 11 -8.40 11.89 -31.60
N LEU A 12 -7.68 12.55 -32.52
CA LEU A 12 -6.30 13.00 -32.26
C LEU A 12 -6.20 13.99 -31.09
N LEU A 13 -7.13 14.95 -31.01
CA LEU A 13 -7.19 15.90 -29.89
C LEU A 13 -7.49 15.19 -28.57
N GLY A 14 -8.42 14.22 -28.57
CA GLY A 14 -8.71 13.38 -27.41
C GLY A 14 -7.45 12.68 -26.88
N ARG A 15 -6.66 12.09 -27.78
CA ARG A 15 -5.37 11.46 -27.43
C ARG A 15 -4.35 12.46 -26.90
N GLU A 16 -4.31 13.68 -27.43
CA GLU A 16 -3.46 14.75 -26.93
C GLU A 16 -3.83 15.11 -25.48
N VAL A 17 -5.11 15.35 -25.21
CA VAL A 17 -5.60 15.66 -23.86
C VAL A 17 -5.39 14.49 -22.91
N LEU A 18 -5.59 13.24 -23.34
CA LEU A 18 -5.29 12.04 -22.54
C LEU A 18 -3.81 12.00 -22.11
N ARG A 19 -2.89 12.32 -23.02
CA ARG A 19 -1.45 12.38 -22.71
C ARG A 19 -1.13 13.48 -21.70
N GLU A 20 -1.77 14.65 -21.81
CA GLU A 20 -1.63 15.73 -20.83
C GLU A 20 -2.16 15.32 -19.45
N ARG A 21 -3.26 14.57 -19.41
CA ARG A 21 -3.89 14.08 -18.18
C ARG A 21 -3.29 12.78 -17.64
N ARG A 22 -2.26 12.21 -18.28
CA ARG A 22 -1.68 10.89 -17.90
C ARG A 22 -1.33 10.79 -16.41
N ALA A 23 -0.73 11.82 -15.84
CA ALA A 23 -0.36 11.81 -14.42
C ALA A 23 -1.58 11.71 -13.50
N ALA A 24 -2.68 12.37 -13.85
CA ALA A 24 -3.94 12.25 -13.12
C ALA A 24 -4.54 10.85 -13.25
N LEU A 25 -4.52 10.25 -14.46
CA LEU A 25 -4.99 8.87 -14.67
C LEU A 25 -4.23 7.87 -13.80
N ILE A 26 -2.90 7.99 -13.75
CA ILE A 26 -2.06 7.12 -12.91
C ILE A 26 -2.40 7.32 -11.42
N ALA A 27 -2.60 8.57 -10.98
CA ALA A 27 -2.97 8.87 -9.60
C ALA A 27 -4.34 8.27 -9.23
N GLU A 28 -5.35 8.38 -10.09
CA GLU A 28 -6.66 7.75 -9.91
C GLU A 28 -6.54 6.22 -9.83
N ALA A 29 -5.70 5.62 -10.67
CA ALA A 29 -5.45 4.18 -10.63
C ALA A 29 -4.78 3.72 -9.33
N CYS A 30 -3.78 4.46 -8.85
CA CYS A 30 -3.16 4.20 -7.55
C CYS A 30 -4.18 4.35 -6.41
N ALA A 31 -4.97 5.44 -6.41
CA ALA A 31 -5.99 5.68 -5.38
C ALA A 31 -7.07 4.59 -5.36
N TRP A 32 -7.55 4.14 -6.52
CA TRP A 32 -8.51 3.05 -6.64
C TRP A 32 -7.95 1.71 -6.10
N SER A 33 -6.64 1.47 -6.28
CA SER A 33 -6.01 0.24 -5.82
C SER A 33 -5.90 0.12 -4.29
N VAL A 34 -5.97 1.25 -3.56
CA VAL A 34 -5.78 1.28 -2.10
C VAL A 34 -6.74 0.30 -1.41
N GLY A 35 -6.16 -0.60 -0.61
CA GLY A 35 -6.91 -1.58 0.17
C GLY A 35 -7.37 -2.80 -0.63
N LEU A 36 -6.92 -2.99 -1.89
CA LEU A 36 -7.10 -4.27 -2.59
C LEU A 36 -6.33 -5.39 -1.87
N SER A 37 -5.13 -5.11 -1.38
CA SER A 37 -4.28 -6.04 -0.66
C SER A 37 -4.97 -6.63 0.59
N ASP A 38 -5.79 -5.86 1.28
CA ASP A 38 -6.54 -6.31 2.46
C ASP A 38 -7.76 -7.18 2.12
N ARG A 39 -8.16 -7.26 0.84
CA ARG A 39 -9.36 -8.01 0.45
C ARG A 39 -9.12 -9.52 0.51
N PRO A 40 -10.15 -10.32 0.87
CA PRO A 40 -10.07 -11.77 0.77
C PRO A 40 -9.87 -12.22 -0.68
N HIS A 41 -8.95 -13.15 -0.89
CA HIS A 41 -8.65 -13.65 -2.23
C HIS A 41 -9.54 -14.85 -2.61
N HIS A 42 -10.11 -14.78 -3.82
CA HIS A 42 -10.99 -15.78 -4.40
C HIS A 42 -10.42 -16.30 -5.73
N LEU A 43 -10.78 -17.53 -6.11
CA LEU A 43 -10.46 -18.13 -7.41
C LEU A 43 -11.64 -18.91 -7.95
N ARG A 44 -11.80 -18.99 -9.27
CA ARG A 44 -12.65 -20.02 -9.87
C ARG A 44 -11.93 -21.35 -9.96
N ARG A 45 -12.59 -22.40 -9.47
CA ARG A 45 -12.17 -23.79 -9.64
C ARG A 45 -13.35 -24.59 -10.17
N ARG A 46 -13.22 -25.11 -11.39
CA ARG A 46 -14.28 -25.87 -12.06
C ARG A 46 -15.58 -25.08 -12.13
N GLY A 47 -15.47 -23.80 -12.49
CA GLY A 47 -16.61 -22.88 -12.60
C GLY A 47 -17.26 -22.45 -11.27
N ARG A 48 -16.68 -22.79 -10.11
CA ARG A 48 -17.16 -22.35 -8.80
C ARG A 48 -16.18 -21.38 -8.17
N LEU A 49 -16.69 -20.29 -7.60
CA LEU A 49 -15.89 -19.34 -6.84
C LEU A 49 -15.55 -19.93 -5.46
N VAL A 50 -14.27 -19.91 -5.09
CA VAL A 50 -13.77 -20.46 -3.83
C VAL A 50 -12.86 -19.43 -3.15
N ALA A 51 -13.18 -19.10 -1.90
CA ALA A 51 -12.29 -18.31 -1.05
C ALA A 51 -11.05 -19.14 -0.69
N THR A 52 -9.87 -18.55 -0.82
CA THR A 52 -8.60 -19.24 -0.56
C THR A 52 -8.19 -19.23 0.91
N GLY A 53 -8.86 -18.45 1.75
CA GLY A 53 -8.55 -18.31 3.18
C GLY A 53 -7.37 -17.37 3.49
N SER A 54 -6.88 -16.64 2.49
CA SER A 54 -5.82 -15.63 2.61
C SER A 54 -6.26 -14.32 1.95
N THR A 55 -5.59 -13.21 2.25
CA THR A 55 -5.81 -11.94 1.56
C THR A 55 -5.04 -11.89 0.24
N ILE A 56 -5.38 -10.92 -0.62
CA ILE A 56 -4.61 -10.64 -1.85
C ILE A 56 -3.17 -10.27 -1.49
N GLY A 57 -2.97 -9.45 -0.46
CA GLY A 57 -1.66 -9.00 0.02
C GLY A 57 -0.79 -10.15 0.52
N ASP A 58 -1.33 -11.08 1.32
CA ASP A 58 -0.59 -12.24 1.83
C ASP A 58 -0.06 -13.12 0.69
N ARG A 59 -0.88 -13.31 -0.35
CA ARG A 59 -0.49 -14.09 -1.54
C ARG A 59 0.55 -13.37 -2.37
N ALA A 60 0.37 -12.07 -2.61
CA ALA A 60 1.34 -11.25 -3.32
C ALA A 60 2.70 -11.26 -2.61
N ALA A 61 2.73 -11.11 -1.28
CA ALA A 61 3.94 -11.14 -0.47
C ALA A 61 4.67 -12.49 -0.50
N THR A 62 3.93 -13.60 -0.68
CA THR A 62 4.47 -14.95 -0.79
C THR A 62 4.76 -15.37 -2.24
N GLY A 63 4.66 -14.45 -3.20
CA GLY A 63 4.93 -14.69 -4.62
C GLY A 63 3.93 -15.63 -5.29
N GLN A 64 2.74 -15.80 -4.70
CA GLN A 64 1.69 -16.63 -5.25
C GLN A 64 0.86 -15.81 -6.25
N ALA A 65 0.47 -16.44 -7.36
CA ALA A 65 -0.41 -15.81 -8.34
C ALA A 65 -1.78 -15.46 -7.71
N LEU A 66 -2.31 -14.32 -8.14
CA LEU A 66 -3.62 -13.80 -7.77
C LEU A 66 -4.70 -14.19 -8.80
N SER A 67 -4.31 -14.34 -10.07
CA SER A 67 -5.20 -14.87 -11.09
C SER A 67 -5.34 -16.40 -11.03
N GLY A 68 -6.55 -16.91 -11.27
CA GLY A 68 -6.80 -18.33 -11.52
C GLY A 68 -6.56 -18.72 -12.98
N GLU A 69 -6.35 -20.01 -13.24
CA GLU A 69 -6.23 -20.55 -14.61
C GLU A 69 -7.48 -20.29 -15.47
N GLU A 70 -8.65 -20.12 -14.82
CA GLU A 70 -9.95 -19.92 -15.47
C GLU A 70 -10.36 -18.44 -15.60
N ASP A 71 -9.62 -17.51 -14.98
CA ASP A 71 -10.13 -16.16 -14.68
C ASP A 71 -9.43 -15.02 -15.46
N GLY A 72 -8.15 -15.17 -15.84
CA GLY A 72 -7.38 -14.06 -16.41
C GLY A 72 -7.90 -13.55 -17.78
N ARG A 73 -7.94 -12.23 -17.97
CA ARG A 73 -8.18 -11.64 -19.30
C ARG A 73 -6.96 -11.90 -20.18
N ILE A 74 -7.19 -12.51 -21.34
CA ILE A 74 -6.13 -12.82 -22.30
C ILE A 74 -5.45 -11.51 -22.78
N GLU A 75 -6.22 -10.43 -22.90
CA GLU A 75 -5.75 -9.12 -23.35
C GLU A 75 -4.75 -8.49 -22.37
N LEU A 76 -4.84 -8.81 -21.08
CA LEU A 76 -3.87 -8.35 -20.10
C LEU A 76 -2.54 -9.08 -20.23
N GLY A 77 -2.54 -10.35 -20.65
CA GLY A 77 -1.34 -11.17 -20.82
C GLY A 77 -0.67 -11.58 -19.51
N ASP A 78 0.51 -12.20 -19.62
CA ASP A 78 1.20 -12.83 -18.48
C ASP A 78 1.64 -11.81 -17.45
N ALA A 79 1.04 -11.84 -16.25
CA ALA A 79 1.38 -10.95 -15.15
C ALA A 79 2.49 -11.55 -14.25
N ARG A 80 3.28 -10.67 -13.61
CA ARG A 80 4.19 -11.09 -12.53
C ARG A 80 3.34 -11.35 -11.27
N PRO A 81 3.52 -12.46 -10.54
CA PRO A 81 2.81 -12.69 -9.29
C PRO A 81 2.92 -11.52 -8.32
N GLY A 82 1.78 -11.07 -7.79
CA GLY A 82 1.68 -9.93 -6.86
C GLY A 82 1.84 -8.54 -7.47
N SER A 83 1.91 -8.43 -8.81
CA SER A 83 1.91 -7.13 -9.49
C SER A 83 0.51 -6.52 -9.59
N PHE A 84 0.42 -5.23 -9.90
CA PHE A 84 -0.86 -4.56 -10.18
C PHE A 84 -1.64 -5.27 -11.29
N GLN A 85 -0.98 -5.70 -12.37
CA GLN A 85 -1.63 -6.45 -13.44
C GLN A 85 -2.14 -7.84 -13.00
N ASP A 86 -1.42 -8.52 -12.09
CA ASP A 86 -1.90 -9.79 -11.51
C ASP A 86 -3.15 -9.56 -10.65
N ALA A 87 -3.19 -8.45 -9.91
CA ALA A 87 -4.38 -8.05 -9.16
C ALA A 87 -5.57 -7.75 -10.07
N LEU A 88 -5.37 -7.09 -11.23
CA LEU A 88 -6.43 -6.86 -12.21
C LEU A 88 -6.98 -8.17 -12.81
N ASN A 89 -6.14 -9.20 -12.94
CA ASN A 89 -6.55 -10.54 -13.38
C ASN A 89 -7.22 -11.40 -12.29
N ALA A 90 -7.31 -10.90 -11.05
CA ALA A 90 -7.98 -11.61 -9.97
C ALA A 90 -9.49 -11.29 -9.95
N VAL A 91 -10.26 -12.17 -9.30
CA VAL A 91 -11.70 -12.01 -9.10
C VAL A 91 -12.03 -11.60 -7.67
N ASP A 92 -13.09 -10.83 -7.51
CA ASP A 92 -13.65 -10.47 -6.21
C ASP A 92 -14.63 -11.54 -5.66
N ALA A 93 -15.28 -11.23 -4.53
CA ALA A 93 -16.21 -12.13 -3.86
C ALA A 93 -17.50 -12.42 -4.66
N ASP A 94 -17.83 -11.56 -5.64
CA ASP A 94 -18.95 -11.77 -6.56
C ASP A 94 -18.50 -12.52 -7.83
N GLY A 95 -17.20 -12.80 -7.94
CA GLY A 95 -16.57 -13.43 -9.10
C GLY A 95 -16.33 -12.46 -10.24
N THR A 96 -16.44 -11.15 -10.01
CA THR A 96 -16.16 -10.12 -11.03
C THR A 96 -14.66 -9.88 -11.10
N LEU A 97 -14.11 -9.72 -12.31
CA LEU A 97 -12.71 -9.38 -12.46
C LEU A 97 -12.44 -7.96 -11.96
N PHE A 98 -11.32 -7.78 -11.27
CA PHE A 98 -10.87 -6.45 -10.89
C PHE A 98 -10.60 -5.57 -12.12
N ALA A 99 -10.17 -6.14 -13.25
CA ALA A 99 -10.05 -5.42 -14.51
C ALA A 99 -11.37 -4.78 -14.97
N ASP A 100 -12.48 -5.50 -14.89
CA ASP A 100 -13.81 -5.00 -15.31
C ASP A 100 -14.29 -3.89 -14.37
N ARG A 101 -14.02 -4.05 -13.06
CA ARG A 101 -14.31 -3.00 -12.08
C ARG A 101 -13.44 -1.78 -12.28
N PHE A 102 -12.15 -1.96 -12.54
CA PHE A 102 -11.20 -0.88 -12.79
C PHE A 102 -11.60 -0.07 -14.02
N ASP A 103 -11.98 -0.75 -15.10
CA ASP A 103 -12.46 -0.09 -16.31
C ASP A 103 -13.73 0.75 -16.03
N ARG A 104 -14.75 0.16 -15.40
CA ARG A 104 -16.00 0.87 -15.08
C ARG A 104 -15.84 1.99 -14.04
N GLU A 105 -15.02 1.78 -13.01
CA GLU A 105 -14.91 2.70 -11.87
C GLU A 105 -13.85 3.80 -12.10
N VAL A 106 -12.88 3.58 -12.99
CA VAL A 106 -11.77 4.52 -13.24
C VAL A 106 -11.64 4.90 -14.71
N VAL A 107 -11.46 3.92 -15.61
CA VAL A 107 -11.10 4.22 -17.01
C VAL A 107 -12.25 4.91 -17.76
N GLU A 108 -13.46 4.36 -17.71
CA GLU A 108 -14.64 4.88 -18.40
C GLU A 108 -14.98 6.31 -17.94
N PRO A 109 -15.13 6.61 -16.63
CA PRO A 109 -15.37 7.98 -16.18
C PRO A 109 -14.25 8.95 -16.56
N PHE A 110 -12.99 8.54 -16.42
CA PHE A 110 -11.84 9.41 -16.72
C PHE A 110 -11.75 9.74 -18.21
N VAL A 111 -12.01 8.77 -19.08
CA VAL A 111 -12.01 8.97 -20.53
C VAL A 111 -13.16 9.86 -20.94
N ARG A 112 -14.37 9.67 -20.40
CA ARG A 112 -15.50 10.55 -20.64
C ARG A 112 -15.17 12.01 -20.31
N GLU A 113 -14.61 12.26 -19.13
CA GLU A 113 -14.14 13.61 -18.77
C GLU A 113 -13.07 14.16 -19.71
N THR A 114 -12.20 13.27 -20.22
CA THR A 114 -11.12 13.63 -21.16
C THR A 114 -11.70 14.07 -22.50
N CYS A 115 -12.69 13.33 -23.01
CA CYS A 115 -13.41 13.69 -24.23
C CYS A 115 -14.16 15.03 -24.08
N LEU A 116 -14.81 15.26 -22.93
CA LEU A 116 -15.46 16.55 -22.64
C LEU A 116 -14.45 17.70 -22.59
N ALA A 117 -13.29 17.50 -21.95
CA ALA A 117 -12.23 18.50 -21.95
C ALA A 117 -11.66 18.78 -23.36
N ALA A 118 -11.58 17.75 -24.20
CA ALA A 118 -11.19 17.89 -25.60
C ALA A 118 -12.24 18.66 -26.40
N ALA A 119 -13.54 18.39 -26.20
CA ALA A 119 -14.64 19.15 -26.79
C ALA A 119 -14.61 20.63 -26.40
N ASP A 120 -14.45 20.94 -25.11
CA ASP A 120 -14.33 22.32 -24.64
C ASP A 120 -13.09 23.04 -25.18
N ARG A 121 -11.98 22.31 -25.40
CA ARG A 121 -10.80 22.85 -26.06
C ARG A 121 -11.06 23.10 -27.55
N ALA A 122 -11.68 22.14 -28.25
CA ALA A 122 -12.02 22.24 -29.66
C ALA A 122 -12.91 23.46 -29.92
N ARG A 123 -13.99 23.63 -29.16
CA ARG A 123 -14.90 24.79 -29.25
C ARG A 123 -14.19 26.13 -29.17
N ARG A 124 -13.19 26.24 -28.27
CA ARG A 124 -12.47 27.50 -28.03
C ARG A 124 -11.36 27.76 -29.05
N THR A 125 -10.68 26.72 -29.52
CA THR A 125 -9.44 26.85 -30.30
C THR A 125 -9.64 26.58 -31.79
N ARG A 126 -10.69 25.85 -32.16
CA ARG A 126 -10.99 25.39 -33.52
C ARG A 126 -12.49 25.54 -33.84
N PRO A 127 -13.10 26.73 -33.65
CA PRO A 127 -14.55 26.89 -33.76
C PRO A 127 -15.13 26.55 -35.14
N ALA A 128 -14.37 26.77 -36.23
CA ALA A 128 -14.81 26.42 -37.59
C ALA A 128 -14.89 24.90 -37.79
N GLN A 129 -13.81 24.17 -37.44
CA GLN A 129 -13.77 22.70 -37.51
C GLN A 129 -14.76 22.05 -36.55
N TRP A 130 -15.01 22.69 -35.41
CA TRP A 130 -16.07 22.25 -34.50
C TRP A 130 -17.45 22.38 -35.14
N ALA A 131 -17.74 23.47 -35.83
CA ALA A 131 -19.03 23.64 -36.52
C ALA A 131 -19.22 22.63 -37.66
N GLU A 132 -18.16 22.33 -38.42
CA GLU A 132 -18.15 21.26 -39.44
C GLU A 132 -18.43 19.89 -38.79
N LEU A 133 -17.75 19.58 -37.69
CA LEU A 133 -17.98 18.34 -36.94
C LEU A 133 -19.43 18.20 -36.45
N LEU A 134 -20.05 19.30 -35.98
CA LEU A 134 -21.46 19.28 -35.58
C LEU A 134 -22.38 18.97 -36.77
N ASP A 135 -22.12 19.57 -37.94
CA ASP A 135 -22.88 19.30 -39.16
C ASP A 135 -22.75 17.82 -39.59
N ASP A 136 -21.52 17.27 -39.54
CA ASP A 136 -21.24 15.87 -39.87
C ASP A 136 -21.97 14.89 -38.93
N LEU A 137 -22.12 15.24 -37.65
CA LEU A 137 -22.84 14.45 -36.66
C LEU A 137 -24.36 14.71 -36.67
N GLY A 138 -24.82 15.71 -37.42
CA GLY A 138 -26.21 16.14 -37.45
C GLY A 138 -26.69 16.86 -36.17
N GLU A 139 -25.76 17.47 -35.43
CA GLU A 139 -26.01 18.19 -34.18
C GLU A 139 -26.26 19.68 -34.44
N ASP A 140 -27.25 20.29 -33.78
CA ASP A 140 -27.56 21.72 -33.94
C ASP A 140 -26.54 22.58 -33.15
N PRO A 141 -25.79 23.49 -33.79
CA PRO A 141 -24.83 24.37 -33.11
C PRO A 141 -25.42 25.25 -31.98
N ALA A 142 -26.72 25.54 -32.00
CA ALA A 142 -27.37 26.33 -30.97
C ALA A 142 -27.61 25.53 -29.67
N ASP A 143 -27.80 24.21 -29.77
CA ASP A 143 -28.23 23.33 -28.68
C ASP A 143 -27.24 22.20 -28.39
N ALA A 144 -26.19 22.01 -29.20
CA ALA A 144 -25.22 20.92 -29.08
C ALA A 144 -24.45 20.98 -27.75
N GLU A 145 -24.79 20.07 -26.83
CA GLU A 145 -24.00 19.85 -25.63
C GLU A 145 -22.75 19.02 -25.94
N PRO A 146 -21.56 19.37 -25.39
CA PRO A 146 -20.34 18.60 -25.60
C PRO A 146 -20.48 17.10 -25.30
N ALA A 147 -21.33 16.73 -24.34
CA ALA A 147 -21.58 15.34 -23.98
C ALA A 147 -22.35 14.57 -25.06
N ASP A 148 -23.25 15.23 -25.77
CA ASP A 148 -24.04 14.60 -26.84
C ASP A 148 -23.18 14.42 -28.09
N VAL A 149 -22.38 15.43 -28.42
CA VAL A 149 -21.37 15.36 -29.49
C VAL A 149 -20.40 14.20 -29.23
N VAL A 150 -19.81 14.13 -28.03
CA VAL A 150 -18.87 13.05 -27.67
C VAL A 150 -19.51 11.66 -27.80
N ARG A 151 -20.77 11.53 -27.43
CA ARG A 151 -21.52 10.28 -27.54
C ARG A 151 -21.80 9.91 -28.99
N ALA A 152 -22.21 10.89 -29.80
CA ALA A 152 -22.52 10.68 -31.22
C ALA A 152 -21.28 10.23 -32.01
N GLY A 153 -20.10 10.75 -31.68
CA GLY A 153 -18.85 10.35 -32.33
C GLY A 153 -18.17 9.11 -31.75
N GLU A 154 -18.70 8.50 -30.69
CA GLU A 154 -18.21 7.26 -30.08
C GLU A 154 -16.70 7.25 -29.71
N TRP A 155 -16.09 8.43 -29.52
CA TRP A 155 -14.63 8.54 -29.30
C TRP A 155 -14.16 8.00 -27.94
N GLU A 156 -15.07 7.74 -27.01
CA GLU A 156 -14.73 7.19 -25.70
C GLU A 156 -14.15 5.78 -25.82
N GLU A 157 -14.69 4.92 -26.68
CA GLU A 157 -14.25 3.52 -26.82
C GLU A 157 -12.77 3.38 -27.23
N PRO A 158 -12.28 4.02 -28.32
CA PRO A 158 -10.87 3.94 -28.68
C PRO A 158 -9.95 4.58 -27.63
N LEU A 159 -10.39 5.62 -26.92
CA LEU A 159 -9.61 6.26 -25.87
C LEU A 159 -9.52 5.39 -24.59
N ARG A 160 -10.53 4.58 -24.27
CA ARG A 160 -10.51 3.63 -23.15
C ARG A 160 -9.40 2.61 -23.29
N LEU A 161 -9.25 2.02 -24.47
CA LEU A 161 -8.16 1.08 -24.75
C LEU A 161 -6.78 1.74 -24.58
N GLU A 162 -6.63 2.97 -25.07
CA GLU A 162 -5.37 3.72 -24.89
C GLU A 162 -5.09 4.08 -23.42
N ALA A 163 -6.11 4.47 -22.66
CA ALA A 163 -6.00 4.75 -21.24
C ALA A 163 -5.60 3.50 -20.43
N GLU A 164 -6.23 2.35 -20.70
CA GLU A 164 -5.87 1.07 -20.08
C GLU A 164 -4.40 0.71 -20.37
N HIS A 165 -3.96 0.81 -21.63
CA HIS A 165 -2.57 0.59 -21.99
C HIS A 165 -1.59 1.54 -21.31
N LEU A 166 -1.95 2.83 -21.15
CA LEU A 166 -1.11 3.80 -20.44
C LEU A 166 -0.94 3.45 -18.96
N VAL A 167 -2.01 2.97 -18.31
CA VAL A 167 -1.95 2.51 -16.92
C VAL A 167 -1.10 1.24 -16.82
N LEU A 168 -1.35 0.23 -17.65
CA LEU A 168 -0.60 -1.02 -17.64
C LEU A 168 0.88 -0.81 -17.93
N ALA A 169 1.22 0.09 -18.85
CA ALA A 169 2.60 0.47 -19.13
C ALA A 169 3.30 1.18 -17.96
N ALA A 170 2.54 1.91 -17.13
CA ALA A 170 3.07 2.63 -15.98
C ALA A 170 3.15 1.78 -14.70
N LEU A 171 2.12 0.98 -14.43
CA LEU A 171 1.91 0.30 -13.15
C LEU A 171 1.88 -1.22 -13.25
N GLY A 172 1.61 -1.79 -14.43
CA GLY A 172 1.23 -3.20 -14.56
C GLY A 172 2.24 -4.19 -13.97
N ARG A 173 3.54 -3.87 -14.03
CA ARG A 173 4.62 -4.73 -13.49
C ARG A 173 5.05 -4.35 -12.07
N THR A 174 4.56 -3.24 -11.55
CA THR A 174 4.85 -2.75 -10.20
C THR A 174 4.16 -3.64 -9.16
N PRO A 175 4.81 -3.99 -8.04
CA PRO A 175 4.17 -4.70 -6.94
C PRO A 175 2.93 -3.96 -6.44
N LEU A 176 1.82 -4.68 -6.19
CA LEU A 176 0.56 -4.07 -5.78
C LEU A 176 0.72 -3.17 -4.54
N LEU A 177 1.45 -3.63 -3.51
CA LEU A 177 1.67 -2.83 -2.30
C LEU A 177 2.39 -1.50 -2.57
N GLU A 178 3.30 -1.46 -3.55
CA GLU A 178 3.96 -0.20 -3.94
C GLU A 178 2.95 0.74 -4.61
N VAL A 179 2.11 0.22 -5.50
CA VAL A 179 1.06 1.02 -6.16
C VAL A 179 0.05 1.59 -5.15
N GLU A 180 -0.38 0.77 -4.17
CA GLU A 180 -1.26 1.23 -3.10
C GLU A 180 -0.60 2.33 -2.27
N SER A 181 0.70 2.22 -1.99
CA SER A 181 1.42 3.22 -1.21
C SER A 181 1.48 4.60 -1.90
N GLU A 182 1.57 4.63 -3.23
CA GLU A 182 1.52 5.86 -4.04
C GLU A 182 0.12 6.48 -4.08
N GLY A 183 -0.93 5.66 -3.91
CA GLY A 183 -2.33 6.07 -3.92
C GLY A 183 -2.83 6.65 -2.59
N LEU A 184 -2.08 6.47 -1.51
CA LEU A 184 -2.48 6.93 -0.18
C LEU A 184 -2.31 8.45 -0.05
N PRO A 185 -3.39 9.22 0.21
CA PRO A 185 -3.23 10.64 0.47
C PRO A 185 -2.45 10.84 1.78
N LEU A 186 -1.45 11.72 1.74
CA LEU A 186 -0.55 12.00 2.88
C LEU A 186 -1.31 12.40 4.16
N SER A 187 -2.49 13.01 4.02
CA SER A 187 -3.37 13.34 5.14
C SER A 187 -3.90 12.11 5.87
N LEU A 188 -4.24 11.04 5.15
CA LEU A 188 -4.73 9.77 5.71
C LEU A 188 -3.58 9.00 6.37
N VAL A 189 -2.41 8.99 5.73
CA VAL A 189 -1.19 8.42 6.34
C VAL A 189 -0.87 9.11 7.66
N ARG A 190 -0.90 10.45 7.70
CA ARG A 190 -0.67 11.22 8.93
C ARG A 190 -1.76 11.00 9.98
N ALA A 191 -3.02 10.87 9.57
CA ALA A 191 -4.12 10.57 10.48
C ALA A 191 -3.97 9.16 11.10
N ALA A 192 -3.59 8.16 10.30
CA ALA A 192 -3.30 6.81 10.78
C ALA A 192 -2.10 6.81 11.73
N GLU A 193 -0.99 7.47 11.38
CA GLU A 193 0.18 7.61 12.25
C GLU A 193 -0.17 8.31 13.58
N ALA A 194 -0.95 9.39 13.53
CA ALA A 194 -1.42 10.09 14.72
C ALA A 194 -2.32 9.20 15.59
N ALA A 195 -3.21 8.41 14.97
CA ALA A 195 -4.07 7.46 15.68
C ALA A 195 -3.24 6.34 16.32
N THR A 196 -2.25 5.77 15.62
CA THR A 196 -1.32 4.77 16.18
C THR A 196 -0.52 5.35 17.33
N ARG A 197 -0.01 6.58 17.21
CA ARG A 197 0.71 7.27 18.28
C ARG A 197 -0.19 7.54 19.49
N ALA A 198 -1.45 7.91 19.27
CA ALA A 198 -2.42 8.11 20.35
C ALA A 198 -2.85 6.81 21.02
N ALA A 199 -2.87 5.70 20.27
CA ALA A 199 -3.20 4.37 20.78
C ALA A 199 -2.03 3.69 21.50
N ALA A 200 -0.79 4.12 21.27
CA ALA A 200 0.36 3.65 22.02
C ALA A 200 0.20 4.04 23.50
N ALA A 201 0.03 3.05 24.37
CA ALA A 201 0.04 3.28 25.81
C ALA A 201 1.38 3.94 26.20
N PRO A 202 1.38 4.96 27.08
CA PRO A 202 2.62 5.48 27.64
C PRO A 202 3.42 4.29 28.18
N PRO A 203 4.74 4.23 27.92
CA PRO A 203 5.55 3.24 28.60
C PRO A 203 5.26 3.36 30.11
N PRO A 204 5.06 2.23 30.81
CA PRO A 204 4.85 2.30 32.26
C PRO A 204 5.98 3.14 32.85
N PRO A 205 5.67 4.03 33.81
CA PRO A 205 6.71 4.85 34.42
C PRO A 205 7.79 3.90 34.92
N GLU A 206 9.00 4.03 34.36
CA GLU A 206 10.17 3.37 34.90
C GLU A 206 10.25 3.82 36.37
N PRO A 207 10.40 2.89 37.33
CA PRO A 207 10.59 3.29 38.71
C PRO A 207 11.77 4.26 38.74
N GLU A 208 11.57 5.46 39.30
CA GLU A 208 12.63 6.45 39.43
C GLU A 208 13.84 5.76 40.08
N PRO A 209 15.01 5.74 39.41
CA PRO A 209 16.20 5.19 40.03
C PRO A 209 16.51 6.06 41.24
N ASP A 210 16.57 5.43 42.41
CA ASP A 210 17.11 6.04 43.61
C ASP A 210 18.50 6.60 43.24
N GLU A 211 18.69 7.92 43.30
CA GLU A 211 19.91 8.60 42.79
C GLU A 211 21.18 8.07 43.46
N GLY A 212 21.06 7.47 44.66
CA GLY A 212 22.15 6.78 45.35
C GLY A 212 22.56 5.43 44.72
N LEU A 213 21.73 4.86 43.85
CA LEU A 213 21.85 3.51 43.30
C LEU A 213 22.33 3.51 41.85
N ALA A 214 22.31 4.66 41.17
CA ALA A 214 22.72 4.78 39.76
C ALA A 214 24.19 4.37 39.52
N GLY A 215 25.10 4.76 40.43
CA GLY A 215 26.51 4.36 40.37
C GLY A 215 26.71 2.87 40.59
N ALA A 216 26.08 2.31 41.63
CA ALA A 216 26.13 0.88 41.94
C ALA A 216 25.51 0.03 40.82
N LEU A 217 24.39 0.47 40.23
CA LEU A 217 23.72 -0.22 39.14
C LEU A 217 24.57 -0.25 37.88
N PHE A 218 25.26 0.84 37.56
CA PHE A 218 26.19 0.89 36.43
C PHE A 218 27.31 -0.15 36.59
N LEU A 219 27.93 -0.19 37.77
CA LEU A 219 28.98 -1.17 38.08
C LEU A 219 28.44 -2.60 38.06
N ALA A 220 27.25 -2.84 38.62
CA ALA A 220 26.61 -4.14 38.63
C ALA A 220 26.30 -4.67 37.23
N LEU A 221 25.71 -3.84 36.36
CA LEU A 221 25.40 -4.22 34.98
C LEU A 221 26.66 -4.43 34.13
N ALA A 222 27.74 -3.67 34.38
CA ALA A 222 29.04 -3.94 33.77
C ALA A 222 29.59 -5.30 34.24
N ALA A 223 29.56 -5.57 35.54
CA ALA A 223 30.02 -6.81 36.14
C ALA A 223 29.31 -8.04 35.55
N VAL A 224 27.99 -8.00 35.44
CA VAL A 224 27.18 -9.12 34.91
C VAL A 224 27.40 -9.32 33.41
N ARG A 225 27.67 -8.27 32.64
CA ARG A 225 27.96 -8.38 31.20
C ARG A 225 29.36 -8.94 30.91
N GLU A 226 30.33 -8.59 31.74
CA GLU A 226 31.71 -9.05 31.59
C GLU A 226 31.93 -10.43 32.21
N ALA A 227 31.11 -10.80 33.20
CA ALA A 227 31.09 -12.15 33.71
C ALA A 227 30.42 -13.07 32.68
N ASP A 228 31.06 -14.20 32.36
CA ASP A 228 30.54 -15.25 31.49
C ASP A 228 29.43 -16.06 32.21
N LEU A 229 28.47 -15.34 32.78
CA LEU A 229 27.33 -15.88 33.49
C LEU A 229 26.15 -16.04 32.50
N PRO A 230 25.41 -17.15 32.58
CA PRO A 230 24.21 -17.31 31.78
C PRO A 230 23.18 -16.22 32.11
N SER A 231 22.54 -15.66 31.08
CA SER A 231 21.48 -14.66 31.21
C SER A 231 20.13 -15.27 30.83
N PRO A 232 19.11 -15.26 31.72
CA PRO A 232 19.12 -14.72 33.08
C PRO A 232 19.92 -15.59 34.07
N VAL A 233 20.54 -14.97 35.08
CA VAL A 233 21.43 -15.65 36.04
C VAL A 233 20.63 -16.62 36.93
N PRO A 234 20.91 -17.94 36.91
CA PRO A 234 20.19 -18.93 37.68
C PRO A 234 20.65 -18.97 39.14
N PRO A 235 19.83 -19.49 40.09
CA PRO A 235 20.18 -19.51 41.51
C PRO A 235 21.46 -20.29 41.83
N ALA A 236 21.80 -21.28 41.00
CA ALA A 236 23.04 -22.05 41.13
C ALA A 236 24.31 -21.18 40.94
N GLN A 237 24.19 -20.06 40.22
CA GLN A 237 25.28 -19.12 39.95
C GLN A 237 25.29 -17.92 40.90
N ALA A 238 24.39 -17.89 41.90
CA ALA A 238 24.35 -16.80 42.89
C ALA A 238 25.69 -16.56 43.63
N PRO A 239 26.49 -17.57 44.02
CA PRO A 239 27.80 -17.32 44.61
C PRO A 239 28.80 -16.65 43.66
N ALA A 240 28.77 -17.03 42.38
CA ALA A 240 29.62 -16.43 41.36
C ALA A 240 29.21 -14.98 41.07
N LEU A 241 27.90 -14.72 41.02
CA LEU A 241 27.34 -13.38 40.90
C LEU A 241 27.75 -12.47 42.08
N VAL A 242 27.65 -12.95 43.33
CA VAL A 242 28.11 -12.20 44.51
C VAL A 242 29.60 -11.87 44.41
N THR A 243 30.42 -12.85 44.03
CA THR A 243 31.87 -12.66 43.88
C THR A 243 32.19 -11.59 42.82
N VAL A 244 31.46 -11.61 41.70
CA VAL A 244 31.62 -10.65 40.61
C VAL A 244 31.20 -9.24 41.04
N LEU A 245 30.07 -9.09 41.74
CA LEU A 245 29.56 -7.79 42.17
C LEU A 245 30.44 -7.16 43.27
N LEU A 246 30.84 -7.93 44.28
CA LEU A 246 31.78 -7.44 45.32
C LEU A 246 33.17 -7.16 44.73
N GLY A 247 33.61 -7.95 43.74
CA GLY A 247 34.88 -7.75 43.04
C GLY A 247 34.95 -6.46 42.22
N GLN A 248 33.80 -5.90 41.83
CA GLN A 248 33.69 -4.59 41.17
C GLN A 248 33.58 -3.43 42.18
N GLY A 249 33.65 -3.72 43.48
CA GLY A 249 33.67 -2.72 44.54
C GLY A 249 32.31 -2.31 45.09
N LEU A 250 31.24 -3.07 44.81
CA LEU A 250 29.94 -2.84 45.45
C LEU A 250 29.97 -3.27 46.92
N GLU A 251 29.36 -2.46 47.79
CA GLU A 251 29.09 -2.83 49.18
C GLU A 251 27.90 -3.81 49.29
N PRO A 252 27.82 -4.66 50.33
CA PRO A 252 26.73 -5.64 50.49
C PRO A 252 25.32 -5.04 50.42
N GLU A 253 25.13 -3.86 50.98
CA GLU A 253 23.89 -3.07 50.93
C GLU A 253 23.57 -2.61 49.49
N GLU A 254 24.56 -2.16 48.74
CA GLU A 254 24.43 -1.76 47.35
C GLU A 254 24.11 -2.95 46.45
N VAL A 255 24.75 -4.11 46.70
CA VAL A 255 24.43 -5.35 46.00
C VAL A 255 22.95 -5.69 46.20
N THR A 256 22.44 -5.61 47.41
CA THR A 256 21.02 -5.88 47.71
C THR A 256 20.09 -4.90 46.98
N GLY A 257 20.49 -3.63 46.89
CA GLY A 257 19.76 -2.59 46.18
C GLY A 257 19.68 -2.81 44.67
N VAL A 258 20.72 -3.36 44.03
CA VAL A 258 20.76 -3.55 42.57
C VAL A 258 20.08 -4.83 42.08
N LEU A 259 19.88 -5.84 42.93
CA LEU A 259 19.30 -7.15 42.53
C LEU A 259 17.99 -7.05 41.72
N PRO A 260 17.03 -6.16 42.05
CA PRO A 260 15.78 -6.04 41.28
C PRO A 260 15.98 -5.59 39.83
N HIS A 261 17.14 -5.01 39.52
CA HIS A 261 17.47 -4.43 38.20
C HIS A 261 18.39 -5.33 37.36
N LEU A 262 18.87 -6.45 37.92
CA LEU A 262 19.74 -7.39 37.21
C LEU A 262 18.92 -8.46 36.47
N PRO A 263 19.44 -9.02 35.36
CA PRO A 263 18.78 -10.09 34.62
C PRO A 263 18.87 -11.42 35.40
N LEU A 264 18.02 -11.58 36.41
CA LEU A 264 18.02 -12.72 37.33
C LEU A 264 16.88 -13.69 37.02
N ALA A 265 17.15 -14.99 37.13
CA ALA A 265 16.09 -16.00 37.12
C ALA A 265 15.33 -15.98 38.47
N PRO A 266 14.08 -16.48 38.51
CA PRO A 266 13.30 -16.56 39.75
C PRO A 266 14.07 -17.28 40.88
N GLY A 267 14.08 -16.67 42.08
CA GLY A 267 14.76 -17.19 43.27
C GLY A 267 16.27 -16.90 43.36
N THR A 268 16.88 -16.31 42.33
CA THR A 268 18.31 -15.92 42.39
C THR A 268 18.53 -14.75 43.35
N ALA A 269 17.64 -13.75 43.36
CA ALA A 269 17.73 -12.61 44.26
C ALA A 269 17.70 -13.03 45.74
N ASP A 270 16.74 -13.88 46.12
CA ASP A 270 16.63 -14.42 47.49
C ASP A 270 17.88 -15.23 47.88
N ARG A 271 18.45 -15.97 46.91
CA ARG A 271 19.65 -16.75 47.13
C ARG A 271 20.88 -15.86 47.35
N VAL A 272 21.00 -14.76 46.61
CA VAL A 272 22.07 -13.76 46.81
C VAL A 272 21.93 -13.07 48.16
N GLN A 273 20.73 -12.65 48.54
CA GLN A 273 20.48 -12.07 49.86
C GLN A 273 20.87 -13.02 51.00
N GLY A 274 20.58 -14.32 50.86
CA GLY A 274 21.00 -15.33 51.83
C GLY A 274 22.52 -15.62 51.87
N LEU A 275 23.30 -15.10 50.92
CA LEU A 275 24.77 -15.21 50.88
C LEU A 275 25.46 -13.94 51.39
N LEU A 276 24.77 -12.80 51.39
CA LEU A 276 25.25 -11.51 51.91
C LEU A 276 24.91 -11.31 53.40
N GLY A 277 24.11 -12.22 53.98
CA GLY A 277 23.75 -12.27 55.39
C GLY A 277 24.90 -12.69 56.31
#